data_AF-A0A6A6R8Q2-F1
#
_entry.id   AF-A0A6A6R8Q2-F1
#
_cell.length_a   1.000
_cell.length_b   1.000
_cell.length_c   1.000
_cell.angle_alpha   90.00
_cell.angle_beta   90.00
_cell.angle_gamma   90.00
#
_symmetry.space_group_name_H-M   'P 1'
#
loop_
_entity.id
_entity.type
_entity.pdbx_description
1 polymer ?
#
loop_
_entity_poly.entity_id
_entity_poly.type
_entity_poly.pdbx_seq_one_letter_code
_entity_poly.pdbx_strand_id
1 'polypeptide(L)'
;MGGERRWLCTWGDIFQGPVRSNMGPDDTCGLIRDVLLVCKRMYVDVVGHLAELAVFNIIDLDTLRCLHHSTDISSSRVLSTSGFLVPVLPCIKVLDITVRLPLADFKEHEDLDPATSVPDVTPVGALKAGEESQLAAWLQLFPAITHLKSPRKLRIWLDHEDKSSWSAINERAVLSPLDLLASASDLEVSVNLSNLHPRLETPDRQFMVDSPAPAFKIHRRLRQRYHCQEASNGHLRVEQKIDFPFLLELCEFMDFYSSTVTSMAKIEKKERATWKRGVDVEKVAAEESSDFPCHG
;
A
#
# COMPACT_ATOMS: atom_id res chain seq x y z
N MET A 1 14.63 -35.33 -6.09
CA MET A 1 13.89 -34.57 -5.06
C MET A 1 14.32 -33.11 -5.16
N GLY A 2 13.69 -32.35 -6.06
CA GLY A 2 14.01 -30.93 -6.27
C GLY A 2 13.02 -30.09 -5.48
N GLY A 3 13.50 -29.40 -4.44
CA GLY A 3 12.70 -28.51 -3.62
C GLY A 3 12.30 -27.26 -4.40
N GLU A 4 11.00 -27.09 -4.59
CA GLU A 4 10.37 -25.91 -5.17
C GLU A 4 10.48 -24.76 -4.16
N ARG A 5 11.33 -23.77 -4.44
CA ARG A 5 11.41 -22.55 -3.63
C ARG A 5 10.34 -21.57 -4.09
N ARG A 6 9.24 -21.51 -3.33
CA ARG A 6 8.16 -20.53 -3.47
C ARG A 6 8.60 -19.20 -2.85
N TRP A 7 8.64 -18.14 -3.64
CA TRP A 7 8.75 -16.78 -3.11
C TRP A 7 7.36 -16.37 -2.59
N LEU A 8 7.19 -16.38 -1.26
CA LEU A 8 6.00 -15.82 -0.63
C LEU A 8 6.05 -14.30 -0.78
N CYS A 9 5.17 -13.75 -1.62
CA CYS A 9 4.87 -12.32 -1.57
C CYS A 9 4.14 -12.05 -0.24
N THR A 10 4.60 -11.05 0.52
CA THR A 10 4.08 -10.73 1.86
C THR A 10 2.64 -10.23 1.86
N TRP A 11 1.99 -10.09 0.70
CA TRP A 11 0.67 -9.48 0.54
C TRP A 11 -0.50 -10.47 0.41
N GLY A 12 -0.30 -11.75 0.74
CA GLY A 12 -1.37 -12.75 0.76
C GLY A 12 -1.94 -13.11 -0.62
N ASP A 13 -2.92 -14.02 -0.62
CA ASP A 13 -3.42 -14.72 -1.82
C ASP A 13 -4.13 -13.83 -2.85
N ILE A 14 -4.34 -12.54 -2.57
CA ILE A 14 -5.00 -11.58 -3.47
C ILE A 14 -4.12 -11.25 -4.70
N PHE A 15 -2.81 -11.48 -4.62
CA PHE A 15 -1.89 -11.38 -5.76
C PHE A 15 -1.73 -12.70 -6.54
N GLN A 16 -2.46 -13.76 -6.18
CA GLN A 16 -2.52 -14.97 -7.01
C GLN A 16 -3.53 -14.76 -8.16
N GLY A 17 -3.16 -13.92 -9.14
CA GLY A 17 -3.72 -14.08 -10.48
C GLY A 17 -3.37 -15.48 -11.01
N PRO A 18 -4.19 -16.11 -11.87
CA PRO A 18 -3.86 -17.42 -12.42
C PRO A 18 -2.65 -17.31 -13.34
N VAL A 19 -1.45 -17.41 -12.77
CA VAL A 19 -0.24 -17.67 -13.54
C VAL A 19 -0.25 -19.15 -13.87
N ARG A 20 -0.94 -19.51 -14.96
CA ARG A 20 -0.73 -20.79 -15.64
C ARG A 20 0.66 -20.75 -16.28
N SER A 21 1.70 -21.00 -15.50
CA SER A 21 3.04 -21.25 -16.02
C SER A 21 3.23 -22.75 -16.25
N ASN A 22 2.56 -23.26 -17.29
CA ASN A 22 3.07 -24.41 -18.04
C ASN A 22 3.79 -23.85 -19.28
N MET A 23 4.88 -23.14 -19.06
CA MET A 23 5.85 -22.83 -20.11
C MET A 23 7.17 -23.42 -19.67
N GLY A 24 7.67 -24.37 -20.48
CA GLY A 24 9.03 -24.86 -20.37
C GLY A 24 10.05 -23.72 -20.60
N PRO A 25 11.35 -24.02 -20.61
CA PRO A 25 12.38 -23.02 -20.90
C PRO A 25 12.21 -22.53 -22.34
N ASP A 26 11.42 -21.47 -22.52
CA ASP A 26 10.97 -20.97 -23.81
C ASP A 26 11.93 -19.86 -24.27
N ASP A 27 12.62 -20.11 -25.39
CA ASP A 27 13.53 -19.21 -26.13
C ASP A 27 12.90 -17.86 -26.52
N THR A 28 11.62 -17.69 -26.24
CA THR A 28 10.75 -16.56 -26.61
C THR A 28 11.18 -15.25 -25.95
N CYS A 29 11.75 -15.27 -24.74
CA CYS A 29 12.31 -14.06 -24.11
C CYS A 29 13.56 -13.51 -24.82
N GLY A 30 14.37 -14.40 -25.43
CA GLY A 30 15.55 -14.02 -26.20
C GLY A 30 15.18 -13.34 -27.52
N LEU A 31 14.26 -13.95 -28.27
CA LEU A 31 13.74 -13.42 -29.54
C LEU A 31 13.08 -12.04 -29.40
N ILE A 32 12.29 -11.82 -28.33
CA ILE A 32 11.68 -10.50 -28.08
C ILE A 32 12.76 -9.46 -27.82
N ARG A 33 13.77 -9.79 -26.99
CA ARG A 33 14.89 -8.89 -26.72
C ARG A 33 15.71 -8.58 -27.98
N ASP A 34 15.94 -9.58 -28.84
CA ASP A 34 16.71 -9.40 -30.06
C ASP A 34 15.96 -8.55 -31.10
N VAL A 35 14.65 -8.75 -31.27
CA VAL A 35 13.79 -7.87 -32.08
C VAL A 35 13.80 -6.44 -31.55
N LEU A 36 13.74 -6.29 -30.22
CA LEU A 36 13.80 -5.01 -29.53
C LEU A 36 15.16 -4.28 -29.67
N LEU A 37 16.24 -4.98 -29.99
CA LEU A 37 17.58 -4.38 -30.15
C LEU A 37 17.89 -3.89 -31.58
N VAL A 38 17.11 -4.24 -32.60
CA VAL A 38 17.42 -3.93 -34.01
C VAL A 38 17.18 -2.44 -34.35
N CYS A 39 16.22 -1.77 -33.69
CA CYS A 39 15.98 -0.34 -33.89
C CYS A 39 15.42 0.31 -32.63
N LYS A 40 16.13 1.32 -32.10
CA LYS A 40 15.71 2.14 -30.94
C LYS A 40 14.28 2.69 -31.07
N ARG A 41 13.84 3.01 -32.28
CA ARG A 41 12.47 3.50 -32.53
C ARG A 41 11.43 2.39 -32.34
N MET A 42 11.66 1.23 -32.94
CA MET A 42 10.77 0.07 -32.78
C MET A 42 10.71 -0.39 -31.33
N TYR A 43 11.83 -0.33 -30.62
CA TYR A 43 11.86 -0.53 -29.17
C TYR A 43 10.91 0.41 -28.43
N VAL A 44 11.08 1.73 -28.63
CA VAL A 44 10.26 2.73 -27.95
C VAL A 44 8.78 2.56 -28.29
N ASP A 45 8.46 2.26 -29.55
CA ASP A 45 7.07 2.05 -30.00
C ASP A 45 6.46 0.79 -29.33
N VAL A 46 7.19 -0.33 -29.31
CA VAL A 46 6.72 -1.58 -28.68
C VAL A 46 6.58 -1.41 -27.17
N VAL A 47 7.60 -0.86 -26.50
CA VAL A 47 7.57 -0.66 -25.04
C VAL A 47 6.53 0.38 -24.64
N GLY A 48 6.37 1.45 -25.42
CA GLY A 48 5.30 2.43 -25.23
C GLY A 48 3.92 1.76 -25.33
N HIS A 49 3.69 0.95 -26.36
CA HIS A 49 2.43 0.21 -26.51
C HIS A 49 2.20 -0.78 -25.35
N LEU A 50 3.21 -1.53 -24.93
CA LEU A 50 3.11 -2.41 -23.77
C LEU A 50 2.78 -1.62 -22.50
N ALA A 51 3.37 -0.44 -22.32
CA ALA A 51 3.13 0.39 -21.16
C ALA A 51 1.72 0.98 -21.10
N GLU A 52 1.10 1.22 -22.25
CA GLU A 52 -0.31 1.60 -22.31
C GLU A 52 -1.26 0.49 -21.85
N LEU A 53 -0.88 -0.76 -22.03
CA LEU A 53 -1.68 -1.94 -21.68
C LEU A 53 -1.38 -2.46 -20.28
N ALA A 54 -0.16 -2.25 -19.79
CA ALA A 54 0.32 -2.76 -18.52
C ALA A 54 -0.20 -1.95 -17.32
N VAL A 55 -0.22 -2.62 -16.18
CA VAL A 55 -0.30 -1.98 -14.86
C VAL A 55 1.13 -1.81 -14.36
N PHE A 56 1.55 -0.57 -14.13
CA PHE A 56 2.85 -0.29 -13.52
C PHE A 56 2.71 -0.37 -12.00
N ASN A 57 3.38 -1.35 -11.40
CA ASN A 57 3.41 -1.53 -9.96
C ASN A 57 4.68 -0.90 -9.39
N ILE A 58 4.53 -0.02 -8.41
CA ILE A 58 5.63 0.58 -7.66
C ILE A 58 5.48 0.16 -6.21
N ILE A 59 6.53 -0.46 -5.67
CA ILE A 59 6.52 -1.06 -4.34
C ILE A 59 7.50 -0.40 -3.37
N ASP A 60 8.34 0.50 -3.88
CA ASP A 60 9.40 1.17 -3.14
C ASP A 60 9.41 2.67 -3.43
N LEU A 61 9.80 3.45 -2.42
CA LEU A 61 9.82 4.91 -2.50
C LEU A 61 10.93 5.44 -3.41
N ASP A 62 12.02 4.70 -3.58
CA ASP A 62 13.15 5.13 -4.41
C ASP A 62 12.77 5.18 -5.90
N THR A 63 11.98 4.22 -6.36
CA THR A 63 11.38 4.23 -7.69
C THR A 63 10.43 5.43 -7.86
N LEU A 64 9.68 5.81 -6.82
CA LEU A 64 8.83 7.02 -6.84
C LEU A 64 9.69 8.30 -6.93
N ARG A 65 10.79 8.38 -6.16
CA ARG A 65 11.75 9.50 -6.25
C ARG A 65 12.34 9.61 -7.65
N CYS A 66 12.66 8.48 -8.28
CA CYS A 66 13.16 8.47 -9.66
C CYS A 66 12.14 9.00 -10.66
N LEU A 67 10.84 8.73 -10.46
CA LEU A 67 9.78 9.34 -11.28
C LEU A 67 9.76 10.86 -11.15
N HIS A 68 9.90 11.37 -9.92
CA HIS A 68 9.94 12.80 -9.67
C HIS A 68 11.16 13.47 -10.33
N HIS A 69 12.36 12.91 -10.17
CA HIS A 69 13.55 13.49 -10.82
C HIS A 69 13.51 13.40 -12.35
N SER A 70 12.84 12.38 -12.90
CA SER A 70 12.73 12.22 -14.36
C SER A 70 11.90 13.32 -15.02
N THR A 71 10.99 13.98 -14.28
CA THR A 71 10.19 15.09 -14.82
C THR A 71 11.02 16.37 -14.98
N ASP A 72 11.99 16.58 -14.10
CA ASP A 72 12.89 17.75 -14.13
C ASP A 72 13.99 17.64 -15.22
N ILE A 73 14.39 16.42 -15.55
CA ILE A 73 15.52 16.12 -16.46
C ILE A 73 15.15 16.30 -17.95
N SER A 74 13.93 16.76 -18.27
CA SER A 74 13.54 17.11 -19.65
C SER A 74 14.46 18.15 -20.35
N SER A 75 15.44 18.73 -19.64
CA SER A 75 16.49 19.62 -20.17
C SER A 75 17.87 18.98 -20.43
N SER A 76 18.20 17.79 -19.90
CA SER A 76 19.56 17.23 -19.96
C SER A 76 19.63 15.90 -20.75
N ARG A 77 20.34 15.92 -21.88
CA ARG A 77 20.47 14.81 -22.86
C ARG A 77 21.47 13.72 -22.46
N VAL A 78 21.62 13.40 -21.17
CA VAL A 78 22.53 12.33 -20.75
C VAL A 78 21.75 11.02 -20.56
N LEU A 79 21.83 10.16 -21.58
CA LEU A 79 21.21 8.84 -21.61
C LEU A 79 21.98 7.88 -20.70
N SER A 80 21.63 7.86 -19.42
CA SER A 80 21.95 6.73 -18.54
C SER A 80 21.18 5.48 -19.00
N THR A 81 21.62 4.27 -18.64
CA THR A 81 20.87 3.02 -18.83
C THR A 81 19.53 3.00 -18.10
N SER A 82 19.27 3.96 -17.20
CA SER A 82 17.94 4.26 -16.63
C SER A 82 17.02 5.05 -17.58
N GLY A 83 17.55 5.56 -18.69
CA GLY A 83 16.86 6.39 -19.67
C GLY A 83 15.83 5.65 -20.55
N PHE A 84 15.60 4.36 -20.33
CA PHE A 84 14.54 3.61 -21.01
C PHE A 84 13.16 3.81 -20.39
N LEU A 85 13.07 4.22 -19.12
CA LEU A 85 11.78 4.50 -18.48
C LEU A 85 11.22 5.85 -18.92
N VAL A 86 12.08 6.86 -19.10
CA VAL A 86 11.68 8.24 -19.43
C VAL A 86 10.78 8.34 -20.67
N PRO A 87 11.06 7.67 -21.80
CA PRO A 87 10.16 7.67 -22.97
C PRO A 87 8.82 6.98 -22.74
N VAL A 88 8.74 6.11 -21.73
CA VAL A 88 7.62 5.22 -21.47
C VAL A 88 6.66 5.80 -20.43
N LEU A 89 7.16 6.65 -19.52
CA LEU A 89 6.32 7.32 -18.50
C LEU A 89 5.08 8.01 -19.08
N PRO A 90 5.15 8.74 -20.22
CA PRO A 90 3.98 9.37 -20.82
C PRO A 90 2.98 8.40 -21.45
N CYS A 91 3.28 7.10 -21.50
CA CYS A 91 2.39 6.05 -22.00
C CYS A 91 1.65 5.32 -20.88
N ILE A 92 2.07 5.48 -19.61
CA ILE A 92 1.49 4.76 -18.47
C ILE A 92 0.05 5.21 -18.25
N LYS A 93 -0.90 4.28 -18.36
CA LYS A 93 -2.34 4.55 -18.14
C LYS A 93 -2.82 4.11 -16.77
N VAL A 94 -2.22 3.08 -16.18
CA VAL A 94 -2.60 2.53 -14.88
C VAL A 94 -1.37 2.43 -14.00
N LEU A 95 -1.39 3.17 -12.90
CA LEU A 95 -0.35 3.18 -11.89
C LEU A 95 -0.88 2.53 -10.60
N ASP A 96 -0.14 1.59 -10.06
CA ASP A 96 -0.44 0.90 -8.80
C ASP A 96 0.73 1.09 -7.84
N ILE A 97 0.47 1.67 -6.69
CA ILE A 97 1.50 2.05 -5.73
C ILE A 97 1.22 1.31 -4.43
N THR A 98 2.12 0.44 -4.02
CA THR A 98 2.01 -0.33 -2.78
C THR A 98 3.14 0.05 -1.85
N VAL A 99 2.86 0.78 -0.79
CA VAL A 99 3.90 1.27 0.13
C VAL A 99 3.53 1.02 1.58
N ARG A 100 4.55 0.72 2.38
CA ARG A 100 4.47 0.65 3.83
C ARG A 100 5.44 1.68 4.39
N LEU A 101 4.95 2.60 5.21
CA LEU A 101 5.79 3.64 5.82
C LEU A 101 5.96 3.36 7.32
N PRO A 102 7.08 3.79 7.93
CA PRO A 102 7.21 3.77 9.38
C PRO A 102 6.07 4.54 10.06
N LEU A 103 5.56 4.03 11.18
CA LEU A 103 4.50 4.72 11.93
C LEU A 103 4.97 6.07 12.50
N ALA A 104 6.26 6.17 12.82
CA ALA A 104 6.87 7.39 13.33
C ALA A 104 6.70 8.55 12.34
N ASP A 105 6.98 8.31 11.05
CA ASP A 105 6.86 9.32 10.00
C ASP A 105 5.42 9.89 9.90
N PHE A 106 4.39 9.05 10.06
CA PHE A 106 3.01 9.54 10.10
C PHE A 106 2.74 10.45 11.29
N LYS A 107 3.23 10.10 12.48
CA LYS A 107 3.02 10.88 13.70
C LYS A 107 3.76 12.21 13.69
N GLU A 108 5.01 12.20 13.22
CA GLU A 108 5.80 13.43 13.08
C GLU A 108 5.10 14.47 12.21
N HIS A 109 4.36 14.03 11.18
CA HIS A 109 3.58 14.93 10.34
C HIS A 109 2.30 15.45 11.00
N GLU A 110 1.67 14.66 11.86
CA GLU A 110 0.51 15.11 12.63
C GLU A 110 0.89 16.18 13.67
N ASP A 111 2.09 16.08 14.24
CA ASP A 111 2.61 17.03 15.23
C ASP A 111 3.05 18.39 14.61
N LEU A 112 3.17 18.47 13.28
CA LEU A 112 3.44 19.71 12.55
C LEU A 112 2.15 20.53 12.40
N ASP A 113 1.77 21.18 13.49
CA ASP A 113 0.57 22.04 13.57
C ASP A 113 0.60 23.18 12.51
N PRO A 114 -0.42 23.33 11.64
CA PRO A 114 -0.47 24.40 10.64
C PRO A 114 -0.73 25.79 11.23
N ALA A 115 -1.08 25.88 12.53
CA ALA A 115 -1.38 27.14 13.20
C ALA A 115 -0.14 27.93 13.67
N THR A 116 1.06 27.35 13.60
CA THR A 116 2.29 27.98 14.13
C THR A 116 3.28 28.42 13.04
N SER A 117 3.06 28.07 11.77
CA SER A 117 3.93 28.53 10.68
C SER A 117 3.39 29.80 10.03
N VAL A 118 3.92 30.95 10.46
CA VAL A 118 3.92 32.19 9.68
C VAL A 118 4.47 31.87 8.27
N PRO A 119 3.86 32.35 7.18
CA PRO A 119 4.35 32.11 5.83
C PRO A 119 5.52 33.05 5.57
N ASP A 120 6.68 32.77 6.17
CA ASP A 120 7.92 33.40 5.77
C ASP A 120 8.75 32.42 4.95
N VAL A 121 9.21 32.91 3.80
CA VAL A 121 9.82 32.15 2.72
C VAL A 121 11.20 31.70 3.16
N THR A 122 11.29 30.57 3.85
CA THR A 122 12.54 29.81 4.00
C THR A 122 12.25 28.31 3.95
N PRO A 123 12.98 27.53 3.14
CA PRO A 123 12.74 26.10 3.03
C PRO A 123 13.15 25.43 4.33
N VAL A 124 12.16 24.79 4.95
CA VAL A 124 12.24 23.60 5.82
C VAL A 124 13.49 23.51 6.68
N GLY A 125 13.30 23.69 7.99
CA GLY A 125 14.31 23.48 9.02
C GLY A 125 15.11 22.21 8.77
N ALA A 126 16.43 22.34 8.98
CA ALA A 126 17.44 21.33 8.71
C ALA A 126 17.10 19.97 9.36
N LEU A 127 16.39 19.13 8.61
CA LEU A 127 16.53 17.69 8.71
C LEU A 127 18.01 17.38 8.50
N LYS A 128 18.57 16.52 9.36
CA LYS A 128 19.96 16.08 9.24
C LYS A 128 20.20 15.67 7.79
N ALA A 129 21.16 16.32 7.14
CA ALA A 129 21.57 16.03 5.78
C ALA A 129 21.98 14.55 5.70
N GLY A 130 21.08 13.69 5.21
CA GLY A 130 21.30 12.25 5.08
C GLY A 130 20.04 11.38 5.12
N GLU A 131 18.99 11.77 5.83
CA GLU A 131 17.76 10.97 5.96
C GLU A 131 16.54 11.81 5.56
N GLU A 132 16.23 11.82 4.26
CA GLU A 132 14.93 12.31 3.80
C GLU A 132 13.82 11.40 4.34
N SER A 133 12.90 11.98 5.10
CA SER A 133 11.71 11.29 5.61
C SER A 133 11.00 10.54 4.48
N GLN A 134 10.61 9.29 4.73
CA GLN A 134 9.90 8.49 3.74
C GLN A 134 8.53 9.10 3.43
N LEU A 135 7.92 9.75 4.42
CA LEU A 135 6.71 10.51 4.22
C LEU A 135 6.92 11.73 3.31
N ALA A 136 8.09 12.40 3.36
CA ALA A 136 8.37 13.47 2.42
C ALA A 136 8.41 12.96 0.98
N ALA A 137 9.03 11.80 0.74
CA ALA A 137 9.01 11.14 -0.58
C ALA A 137 7.57 10.77 -1.01
N TRP A 138 6.76 10.28 -0.06
CA TRP A 138 5.32 10.04 -0.29
C TRP A 138 4.58 11.31 -0.68
N LEU A 139 4.80 12.45 -0.01
CA LEU A 139 4.13 13.71 -0.34
C LEU A 139 4.61 14.30 -1.68
N GLN A 140 5.87 14.09 -2.05
CA GLN A 140 6.43 14.51 -3.35
C GLN A 140 5.91 13.69 -4.53
N LEU A 141 5.30 12.53 -4.28
CA LEU A 141 4.69 11.70 -5.31
C LEU A 141 3.59 12.43 -6.07
N PHE A 142 2.73 13.19 -5.38
CA PHE A 142 1.54 13.74 -6.03
C PHE A 142 1.87 14.75 -7.13
N PRO A 143 2.82 15.69 -6.95
CA PRO A 143 3.36 16.47 -8.05
C PRO A 143 3.97 15.62 -9.17
N ALA A 144 4.71 14.55 -8.86
CA ALA A 144 5.28 13.69 -9.90
C ALA A 144 4.19 13.02 -10.76
N ILE A 145 3.06 12.63 -10.15
CA ILE A 145 1.93 12.04 -10.87
C ILE A 145 1.25 13.06 -11.79
N THR A 146 1.11 14.33 -11.40
CA THR A 146 0.48 15.34 -12.28
C THR A 146 1.30 15.59 -13.56
N HIS A 147 2.60 15.32 -13.55
CA HIS A 147 3.45 15.42 -14.73
C HIS A 147 3.30 14.24 -15.70
N LEU A 148 2.75 13.12 -15.24
CA LEU A 148 2.43 12.01 -16.13
C LEU A 148 1.22 12.43 -16.98
N LYS A 149 1.41 12.53 -18.29
CA LYS A 149 0.40 13.09 -19.21
C LYS A 149 -0.79 12.16 -19.49
N SER A 150 -0.68 10.88 -19.11
CA SER A 150 -1.55 9.79 -19.54
C SER A 150 -2.21 8.92 -18.45
N PRO A 151 -1.84 8.97 -17.15
CA PRO A 151 -2.49 8.11 -16.18
C PRO A 151 -3.97 8.42 -16.15
N ARG A 152 -4.76 7.38 -16.34
CA ARG A 152 -6.21 7.41 -16.21
C ARG A 152 -6.65 6.78 -14.91
N LYS A 153 -5.80 5.94 -14.31
CA LYS A 153 -6.09 5.23 -13.06
C LYS A 153 -4.88 5.23 -12.15
N LEU A 154 -5.10 5.64 -10.91
CA LEU A 154 -4.16 5.55 -9.80
C LEU A 154 -4.76 4.66 -8.72
N ARG A 155 -4.06 3.59 -8.39
CA ARG A 155 -4.41 2.68 -7.29
C ARG A 155 -3.31 2.78 -6.25
N ILE A 156 -3.71 2.96 -5.00
CA ILE A 156 -2.79 3.10 -3.89
C ILE A 156 -3.13 2.01 -2.87
N TRP A 157 -2.11 1.33 -2.37
CA TRP A 157 -2.16 0.45 -1.22
C TRP A 157 -1.21 1.02 -0.19
N LEU A 158 -1.80 1.69 0.80
CA LEU A 158 -1.05 2.30 1.89
C LEU A 158 -1.25 1.47 3.15
N ASP A 159 -0.16 1.25 3.88
CA ASP A 159 -0.15 0.66 5.22
C ASP A 159 1.08 1.21 5.99
N HIS A 160 1.25 0.80 7.25
CA HIS A 160 2.42 1.10 8.04
C HIS A 160 3.17 -0.17 8.49
N GLU A 161 4.42 0.01 8.88
CA GLU A 161 5.28 -1.08 9.35
C GLU A 161 4.94 -1.53 10.76
N ASP A 162 4.53 -0.59 11.61
CA ASP A 162 4.22 -0.90 13.00
C ASP A 162 3.04 -1.87 13.12
N LYS A 163 3.04 -2.59 14.22
CA LYS A 163 2.08 -3.62 14.52
C LYS A 163 0.73 -3.04 15.00
N SER A 164 0.63 -1.79 15.44
CA SER A 164 -0.61 -1.17 15.96
C SER A 164 -1.70 -1.10 14.90
N SER A 165 -2.96 -0.93 15.27
CA SER A 165 -4.04 -0.77 14.28
C SER A 165 -3.81 0.44 13.36
N TRP A 166 -4.23 0.32 12.11
CA TRP A 166 -4.21 1.41 11.12
C TRP A 166 -4.98 2.66 11.58
N SER A 167 -6.00 2.49 12.44
CA SER A 167 -6.72 3.61 13.07
C SER A 167 -5.85 4.55 13.91
N ALA A 168 -4.59 4.19 14.19
CA ALA A 168 -3.64 5.08 14.85
C ALA A 168 -3.23 6.29 13.99
N ILE A 169 -3.44 6.22 12.66
CA ILE A 169 -3.02 7.23 11.70
C ILE A 169 -4.18 8.19 11.36
N ASN A 170 -3.84 9.48 11.19
CA ASN A 170 -4.70 10.48 10.59
C ASN A 170 -4.72 10.34 9.06
N GLU A 171 -5.62 9.50 8.57
CA GLU A 171 -5.81 9.25 7.13
C GLU A 171 -6.09 10.53 6.35
N ARG A 172 -6.85 11.46 6.95
CA ARG A 172 -7.23 12.71 6.30
C ARG A 172 -6.01 13.60 6.07
N ALA A 173 -5.11 13.70 7.02
CA ALA A 173 -3.86 14.45 6.84
C ALA A 173 -3.00 13.82 5.74
N VAL A 174 -2.72 12.52 5.85
CA VAL A 174 -1.82 11.76 4.96
C VAL A 174 -2.30 11.72 3.51
N LEU A 175 -3.62 11.68 3.30
CA LEU A 175 -4.23 11.59 1.97
C LEU A 175 -4.76 12.94 1.47
N SER A 176 -4.67 14.03 2.23
CA SER A 176 -5.14 15.35 1.81
C SER A 176 -4.58 15.81 0.45
N PRO A 177 -3.32 15.51 0.06
CA PRO A 177 -2.84 15.91 -1.26
C PRO A 177 -3.52 15.14 -2.41
N LEU A 178 -4.07 13.95 -2.15
CA LEU A 178 -4.82 13.19 -3.15
C LEU A 178 -6.15 13.82 -3.48
N ASP A 179 -6.78 14.53 -2.52
CA ASP A 179 -8.03 15.24 -2.81
C ASP A 179 -7.81 16.30 -3.88
N LEU A 180 -6.70 17.04 -3.80
CA LEU A 180 -6.32 18.03 -4.83
C LEU A 180 -6.04 17.35 -6.17
N LEU A 181 -5.29 16.24 -6.17
CA LEU A 181 -4.95 15.50 -7.38
C LEU A 181 -6.20 14.95 -8.10
N ALA A 182 -7.08 14.29 -7.34
CA ALA A 182 -8.31 13.69 -7.86
C ALA A 182 -9.32 14.74 -8.32
N SER A 183 -9.35 15.92 -7.69
CA SER A 183 -10.27 17.00 -8.07
C SER A 183 -9.81 17.78 -9.32
N ALA A 184 -8.49 17.86 -9.55
CA ALA A 184 -7.91 18.70 -10.60
C ALA A 184 -7.72 17.98 -11.94
N SER A 185 -7.98 16.66 -12.01
CA SER A 185 -7.66 15.85 -13.19
C SER A 185 -8.74 14.82 -13.49
N ASP A 186 -8.76 14.31 -14.73
CA ASP A 186 -9.62 13.18 -15.13
C ASP A 186 -9.10 11.82 -14.61
N LEU A 187 -8.30 11.83 -13.53
CA LEU A 187 -7.65 10.65 -12.97
C LEU A 187 -8.60 9.90 -12.04
N GLU A 188 -8.90 8.64 -12.35
CA GLU A 188 -9.60 7.76 -11.42
C GLU A 188 -8.65 7.34 -10.29
N VAL A 189 -8.84 7.90 -9.09
CA VAL A 189 -8.04 7.56 -7.91
C VAL A 189 -8.81 6.59 -7.01
N SER A 190 -8.14 5.53 -6.60
CA SER A 190 -8.63 4.59 -5.57
C SER A 190 -7.53 4.27 -4.56
N VAL A 191 -7.91 4.28 -3.28
CA VAL A 191 -7.01 4.02 -2.16
C VAL A 191 -7.53 2.83 -1.39
N ASN A 192 -6.72 1.80 -1.30
CA ASN A 192 -6.95 0.65 -0.45
C ASN A 192 -6.30 0.98 0.90
N LEU A 193 -7.10 0.96 1.97
CA LEU A 193 -6.67 1.13 3.36
C LEU A 193 -7.11 -0.06 4.22
N SER A 194 -6.41 -0.27 5.31
CA SER A 194 -6.80 -1.28 6.30
C SER A 194 -8.12 -0.89 6.98
N ASN A 195 -8.84 -1.88 7.49
CA ASN A 195 -10.06 -1.69 8.25
C ASN A 195 -9.79 -0.84 9.51
N LEU A 196 -10.76 0.00 9.86
CA LEU A 196 -10.69 0.82 11.06
C LEU A 196 -11.14 0.03 12.28
N HIS A 197 -10.34 0.11 13.33
CA HIS A 197 -10.69 -0.38 14.66
C HIS A 197 -11.76 0.53 15.30
N PRO A 198 -12.95 0.01 15.68
CA PRO A 198 -14.09 0.81 16.13
C PRO A 198 -13.84 1.67 17.38
N ARG A 199 -12.89 1.27 18.23
CA ARG A 199 -12.50 2.04 19.43
C ARG A 199 -11.69 3.31 19.10
N LEU A 200 -10.99 3.32 17.97
CA LEU A 200 -9.98 4.33 17.66
C LEU A 200 -10.39 5.23 16.48
N GLU A 201 -11.49 4.92 15.81
CA GLU A 201 -11.99 5.71 14.68
C GLU A 201 -12.67 7.00 15.14
N THR A 202 -12.28 8.12 14.53
CA THR A 202 -12.85 9.45 14.74
C THR A 202 -13.08 10.14 13.38
N PRO A 203 -14.17 10.91 13.20
CA PRO A 203 -14.52 11.51 11.92
C PRO A 203 -13.53 12.57 11.41
N ASP A 204 -12.79 13.20 12.33
CA ASP A 204 -11.79 14.22 12.09
C ASP A 204 -10.45 13.65 11.59
N ARG A 205 -10.14 12.39 11.93
CA ARG A 205 -8.88 11.73 11.52
C ARG A 205 -9.07 10.70 10.42
N GLN A 206 -10.22 10.03 10.38
CA GLN A 206 -10.49 8.95 9.43
C GLN A 206 -11.64 9.23 8.47
N PHE A 207 -11.60 8.55 7.32
CA PHE A 207 -12.70 8.54 6.37
C PHE A 207 -13.72 7.47 6.75
N MET A 208 -14.77 7.91 7.43
CA MET A 208 -15.93 7.09 7.86
C MET A 208 -17.14 7.34 6.96
N VAL A 209 -18.12 6.42 7.00
CA VAL A 209 -19.37 6.51 6.21
C VAL A 209 -20.13 7.81 6.46
N ASP A 210 -20.12 8.29 7.70
CA ASP A 210 -20.86 9.49 8.12
C ASP A 210 -20.01 10.78 8.03
N SER A 211 -18.82 10.71 7.45
CA SER A 211 -17.88 11.83 7.34
C SER A 211 -17.82 12.36 5.89
N PRO A 212 -17.36 13.61 5.66
CA PRO A 212 -17.22 14.15 4.32
C PRO A 212 -16.40 13.21 3.43
N ALA A 213 -16.98 12.84 2.28
CA ALA A 213 -16.35 11.93 1.33
C ALA A 213 -15.19 12.64 0.60
N PRO A 214 -14.06 11.95 0.38
CA PRO A 214 -12.97 12.47 -0.43
C PRO A 214 -13.32 12.47 -1.92
N ALA A 215 -12.48 13.13 -2.73
CA ALA A 215 -12.62 13.15 -4.19
C ALA A 215 -12.20 11.82 -4.86
N PHE A 216 -11.79 10.83 -4.07
CA PHE A 216 -11.31 9.52 -4.51
C PHE A 216 -12.06 8.37 -3.84
N LYS A 217 -11.94 7.17 -4.38
CA LYS A 217 -12.58 5.97 -3.81
C LYS A 217 -11.72 5.38 -2.71
N ILE A 218 -12.32 5.01 -1.58
CA ILE A 218 -11.64 4.26 -0.52
C ILE A 218 -12.18 2.83 -0.48
N HIS A 219 -11.27 1.87 -0.49
CA HIS A 219 -11.55 0.45 -0.28
C HIS A 219 -10.94 0.01 1.05
N ARG A 220 -11.76 -0.60 1.90
CA ARG A 220 -11.33 -1.12 3.20
C ARG A 220 -11.01 -2.60 3.07
N ARG A 221 -9.90 -3.03 3.67
CA ARG A 221 -9.44 -4.43 3.63
C ARG A 221 -9.01 -4.93 5.00
N LEU A 222 -9.02 -6.24 5.15
CA LEU A 222 -8.35 -6.91 6.26
C LEU A 222 -6.85 -6.66 6.17
N ARG A 223 -6.24 -6.24 7.27
CA ARG A 223 -4.80 -6.07 7.36
C ARG A 223 -4.09 -7.42 7.48
N GLN A 224 -2.85 -7.51 6.97
CA GLN A 224 -2.01 -8.68 7.17
C GLN A 224 -1.81 -8.95 8.68
N ARG A 225 -2.13 -10.17 9.11
CA ARG A 225 -2.03 -10.59 10.52
C ARG A 225 -0.83 -11.47 10.83
N TYR A 226 -0.26 -12.13 9.81
CA TYR A 226 0.85 -13.04 9.98
C TYR A 226 2.12 -12.37 9.45
N HIS A 227 3.06 -12.13 10.34
CA HIS A 227 4.32 -11.45 10.03
C HIS A 227 5.48 -12.41 10.21
N CYS A 228 6.45 -12.34 9.31
CA CYS A 228 7.72 -13.03 9.50
C CYS A 228 8.61 -12.16 10.38
N GLN A 229 9.16 -12.74 11.46
CA GLN A 229 10.12 -12.09 12.32
C GLN A 229 11.38 -12.94 12.41
N GLU A 230 12.54 -12.33 12.19
CA GLU A 230 13.82 -13.00 12.41
C GLU A 230 14.17 -12.95 13.90
N ALA A 231 14.35 -14.12 14.50
CA ALA A 231 14.83 -14.26 15.86
C ALA A 231 16.34 -13.97 15.94
N SER A 232 16.86 -13.75 17.15
CA SER A 232 18.29 -13.43 17.36
C SER A 232 19.27 -14.51 16.87
N ASN A 233 18.78 -15.73 16.65
CA ASN A 233 19.55 -16.85 16.10
C ASN A 233 19.46 -16.96 14.56
N GLY A 234 18.87 -15.97 13.88
CA GLY A 234 18.62 -15.98 12.44
C GLY A 234 17.44 -16.85 11.99
N HIS A 235 16.72 -17.48 12.91
CA HIS A 235 15.56 -18.29 12.57
C HIS A 235 14.32 -17.42 12.32
N LEU A 236 13.61 -17.69 11.24
CA LEU A 236 12.35 -17.01 10.93
C LEU A 236 11.20 -17.63 11.73
N ARG A 237 10.50 -16.81 12.52
CA ARG A 237 9.26 -17.19 13.21
C ARG A 237 8.09 -16.43 12.60
N VAL A 238 6.95 -17.10 12.47
CA VAL A 238 5.69 -16.42 12.14
C VAL A 238 5.12 -15.87 13.44
N GLU A 239 5.00 -14.56 13.52
CA GLU A 239 4.31 -13.87 14.59
C GLU A 239 2.91 -13.48 14.09
N GLN A 240 1.90 -13.92 14.82
CA GLN A 240 0.53 -13.52 14.56
C GLN A 240 0.21 -12.26 15.35
N LYS A 241 -0.37 -11.28 14.68
CA LYS A 241 -0.97 -10.12 15.30
C LYS A 241 -2.36 -9.88 14.75
N ILE A 242 -3.31 -9.93 15.66
CA ILE A 242 -4.71 -9.68 15.36
C ILE A 242 -4.91 -8.17 15.21
N ASP A 243 -5.64 -7.78 14.16
CA ASP A 243 -6.17 -6.43 13.94
C ASP A 243 -7.67 -6.57 13.64
N PHE A 244 -8.42 -5.47 13.61
CA PHE A 244 -9.86 -5.53 13.43
C PHE A 244 -10.26 -6.24 12.11
N PRO A 245 -11.25 -7.15 12.12
CA PRO A 245 -12.03 -7.58 13.30
C PRO A 245 -11.40 -8.74 14.07
N PHE A 246 -11.20 -8.56 15.36
CA PHE A 246 -10.65 -9.56 16.26
C PHE A 246 -11.38 -10.91 16.20
N LEU A 247 -12.72 -10.90 16.13
CA LEU A 247 -13.57 -12.10 16.11
C LEU A 247 -13.35 -13.01 14.91
N LEU A 248 -12.67 -12.55 13.86
CA LEU A 248 -12.41 -13.37 12.67
C LEU A 248 -11.71 -14.67 13.03
N GLU A 249 -10.73 -14.65 13.93
CA GLU A 249 -9.98 -15.85 14.29
C GLU A 249 -10.83 -16.87 15.05
N LEU A 250 -11.65 -16.39 15.99
CA LEU A 250 -12.60 -17.24 16.71
C LEU A 250 -13.64 -17.83 15.75
N CYS A 251 -14.09 -17.05 14.78
CA CYS A 251 -15.01 -17.53 13.74
C CYS A 251 -14.35 -18.53 12.81
N GLU A 252 -13.12 -18.30 12.34
CA GLU A 252 -12.37 -19.27 11.52
C GLU A 252 -12.18 -20.60 12.25
N PHE A 253 -11.89 -20.55 13.55
CA PHE A 253 -11.80 -21.74 14.39
C PHE A 253 -13.15 -22.47 14.50
N MET A 254 -14.25 -21.75 14.79
CA MET A 254 -15.58 -22.38 14.88
C MET A 254 -16.09 -22.90 13.54
N ASP A 255 -15.86 -22.16 12.46
CA ASP A 255 -16.25 -22.52 11.09
C ASP A 255 -15.47 -23.75 10.61
N PHE A 256 -14.30 -24.06 11.18
CA PHE A 256 -13.60 -25.32 10.93
C PHE A 256 -14.37 -26.53 11.48
N TYR A 257 -15.05 -26.39 12.62
CA TYR A 257 -15.86 -27.47 13.23
C TYR A 257 -17.34 -27.42 12.83
N SER A 258 -17.81 -26.28 12.32
CA SER A 258 -19.16 -26.06 11.83
C SER A 258 -19.25 -26.27 10.31
N SER A 259 -20.41 -26.66 9.80
CA SER A 259 -20.68 -26.66 8.35
C SER A 259 -21.11 -25.29 7.81
N THR A 260 -21.15 -24.26 8.65
CA THR A 260 -21.56 -22.90 8.27
C THR A 260 -20.36 -21.97 8.20
N VAL A 261 -20.13 -21.37 7.02
CA VAL A 261 -19.13 -20.30 6.86
C VAL A 261 -19.76 -18.96 7.19
N THR A 262 -19.20 -18.26 8.18
CA THR A 262 -19.62 -16.91 8.54
C THR A 262 -18.93 -15.89 7.62
N SER A 263 -19.70 -15.07 6.91
CA SER A 263 -19.12 -14.08 6.01
C SER A 263 -18.35 -12.98 6.76
N MET A 264 -17.25 -12.50 6.18
CA MET A 264 -16.41 -11.44 6.73
C MET A 264 -17.22 -10.19 7.13
N ALA A 265 -18.10 -9.71 6.24
CA ALA A 265 -18.96 -8.56 6.52
C ALA A 265 -19.87 -8.76 7.74
N LYS A 266 -20.30 -10.00 8.02
CA LYS A 266 -21.12 -10.33 9.20
C LYS A 266 -20.30 -10.29 10.48
N ILE A 267 -19.05 -10.78 10.44
CA ILE A 267 -18.10 -10.74 11.57
C ILE A 267 -17.79 -9.27 11.91
N GLU A 268 -17.40 -8.46 10.93
CA GLU A 268 -17.13 -7.03 11.13
C GLU A 268 -18.32 -6.29 11.72
N LYS A 269 -19.53 -6.52 11.18
CA LYS A 269 -20.77 -5.91 11.66
C LYS A 269 -21.07 -6.30 13.11
N LYS A 270 -20.89 -7.58 13.46
CA LYS A 270 -21.11 -8.09 14.83
C LYS A 270 -20.12 -7.47 15.81
N GLU A 271 -18.85 -7.40 15.45
CA GLU A 271 -17.80 -6.83 16.30
C GLU A 271 -17.99 -5.32 16.49
N ARG A 272 -18.24 -4.55 15.41
CA ARG A 272 -18.60 -3.12 15.50
C ARG A 272 -19.79 -2.89 16.42
N ALA A 273 -20.85 -3.69 16.28
CA ALA A 273 -22.02 -3.56 17.15
C ALA A 273 -21.69 -3.83 18.63
N THR A 274 -20.70 -4.70 18.91
CA THR A 274 -20.27 -5.06 20.26
C THR A 274 -19.45 -3.95 20.89
N TRP A 275 -18.50 -3.38 20.14
CA TRP A 275 -17.79 -2.17 20.54
C TRP A 275 -18.74 -0.99 20.78
N LYS A 276 -19.77 -0.79 19.94
CA LYS A 276 -20.80 0.25 20.15
C LYS A 276 -21.60 0.09 21.44
N ARG A 277 -21.68 -1.13 22.00
CA ARG A 277 -22.30 -1.38 23.31
C ARG A 277 -21.32 -1.19 24.48
N GLY A 278 -20.08 -0.75 24.22
CA GLY A 278 -19.04 -0.56 25.22
C GLY A 278 -18.38 -1.87 25.68
N VAL A 279 -18.55 -2.97 24.94
CA VAL A 279 -17.92 -4.26 25.27
C VAL A 279 -16.59 -4.35 24.53
N ASP A 280 -15.52 -4.51 25.31
CA ASP A 280 -14.18 -4.77 24.80
C ASP A 280 -14.05 -6.25 24.41
N VAL A 281 -14.11 -6.51 23.11
CA VAL A 281 -14.12 -7.87 22.56
C VAL A 281 -12.80 -8.59 22.79
N GLU A 282 -11.69 -7.86 22.75
CA GLU A 282 -10.35 -8.42 22.96
C GLU A 282 -10.19 -8.87 24.41
N LYS A 283 -10.67 -8.04 25.34
CA LYS A 283 -10.65 -8.36 26.77
C LYS A 283 -11.52 -9.58 27.09
N VAL A 284 -12.75 -9.63 26.55
CA VAL A 284 -13.65 -10.79 26.76
C VAL A 284 -13.02 -12.06 26.22
N ALA A 285 -12.44 -12.02 25.02
CA ALA A 285 -11.77 -13.20 24.46
C ALA A 285 -10.53 -13.62 25.28
N ALA A 286 -9.77 -12.66 25.82
CA ALA A 286 -8.64 -12.95 26.70
C ALA A 286 -9.09 -13.64 28.00
N GLU A 287 -10.16 -13.15 28.62
CA GLU A 287 -10.77 -13.77 29.82
C GLU A 287 -11.25 -15.20 29.53
N GLU A 288 -12.00 -15.41 28.45
CA GLU A 288 -12.48 -16.75 28.06
C GLU A 288 -11.32 -17.71 27.74
N SER A 289 -10.24 -17.23 27.12
CA SER A 289 -9.06 -18.07 26.82
C SER A 289 -8.30 -18.50 28.07
N SER A 290 -8.34 -17.71 29.14
CA SER A 290 -7.66 -18.02 30.41
C SER A 290 -8.35 -19.13 31.20
N ASP A 291 -9.65 -19.36 30.94
CA ASP A 291 -10.45 -20.39 31.59
C ASP A 291 -10.29 -21.79 30.95
N PHE A 292 -9.60 -21.89 29.81
CA PHE A 292 -9.23 -23.18 29.21
C PHE A 292 -7.81 -23.55 29.65
N PRO A 293 -7.62 -24.35 30.70
CA PRO A 293 -6.29 -24.84 31.06
C PRO A 293 -5.73 -25.61 29.86
N CYS A 294 -4.62 -25.11 29.32
CA CYS A 294 -3.82 -25.87 28.38
C CYS A 294 -3.36 -27.15 29.09
N HIS A 295 -4.06 -28.26 28.86
CA HIS A 295 -3.59 -29.58 29.27
C HIS A 295 -2.34 -29.89 28.42
N GLY A 296 -1.18 -29.52 28.96
CA GLY A 296 0.13 -29.95 28.48
C GLY A 296 0.40 -31.41 28.77
#